data_AF-A0A7D3X1I9-F1
#
_entry.id   AF-A0A7D3X1I9-F1
#
_cell.length_a   1.000
_cell.length_b   1.000
_cell.length_c   1.000
_cell.angle_alpha   90.00
_cell.angle_beta   90.00
_cell.angle_gamma   90.00
#
_symmetry.space_group_name_H-M   'P 1'
#
loop_
_entity.id
_entity.type
_entity.pdbx_description
1 polymer ?
#
loop_
_entity_poly.entity_id
_entity_poly.type
_entity_poly.pdbx_seq_one_letter_code
_entity_poly.pdbx_strand_id
1 'polypeptide(L)'
;MQCNNQLGLSAEDTLKIVQTLYEKKAVSYPRVDTTFLPDDIYPKIPGILRGIGYGNLTGPLLEKKIPKSPKVFNNNKVTDHHAIIPTGSGGPGGGMESSVYDIIVRRFIAAFYPDCEVSNTTVLAEAAGFLFRVRGRQILSPGWRVVYGDPTQQAAPKPAAPAGEKATGNDEDDLVSTVLPSFAKGESGPTSRASKAR
;
A
#
# COMPACT_ATOMS: atom_id res chain seq x y z
N MET A 1 7.50 -2.06 -10.96
CA MET A 1 6.02 -2.26 -10.99
C MET A 1 5.25 -0.96 -10.74
N GLN A 2 5.42 -0.27 -9.61
CA GLN A 2 4.61 0.93 -9.29
C GLN A 2 4.72 2.04 -10.36
N CYS A 3 5.93 2.34 -10.87
CA CYS A 3 6.10 3.32 -11.96
C CYS A 3 5.42 2.90 -13.27
N ASN A 4 5.33 1.61 -13.57
CA ASN A 4 4.61 1.13 -14.74
C ASN A 4 3.11 1.36 -14.58
N ASN A 5 2.55 0.95 -13.43
CA ASN A 5 1.12 1.08 -13.16
C ASN A 5 0.64 2.54 -13.07
N GLN A 6 1.48 3.45 -12.55
CA GLN A 6 1.09 4.84 -12.29
C GLN A 6 1.54 5.81 -13.40
N LEU A 7 2.65 5.53 -14.08
CA LEU A 7 3.28 6.46 -15.03
C LEU A 7 3.45 5.85 -16.43
N GLY A 8 3.07 4.58 -16.65
CA GLY A 8 3.25 3.89 -17.92
C GLY A 8 4.72 3.59 -18.28
N LEU A 9 5.66 3.80 -17.36
CA LEU A 9 7.08 3.61 -17.63
C LEU A 9 7.45 2.13 -17.78
N SER A 10 8.29 1.82 -18.76
CA SER A 10 8.94 0.52 -18.85
C SER A 10 9.89 0.30 -17.66
N ALA A 11 10.29 -0.95 -17.41
CA ALA A 11 11.29 -1.26 -16.41
C ALA A 11 12.65 -0.58 -16.72
N GLU A 12 13.02 -0.53 -18.00
CA GLU A 12 14.26 0.09 -18.45
C GLU A 12 14.25 1.61 -18.26
N ASP A 13 13.16 2.28 -18.64
CA ASP A 13 13.03 3.73 -18.48
C ASP A 13 12.97 4.13 -17.01
N THR A 14 12.26 3.33 -16.19
CA THR A 14 12.25 3.51 -14.73
C THR A 14 13.67 3.44 -14.20
N LEU A 15 14.45 2.42 -14.58
CA LEU A 15 15.83 2.27 -14.12
C LEU A 15 16.73 3.43 -14.55
N LYS A 16 16.60 3.91 -15.79
CA LYS A 16 17.33 5.09 -16.28
C LYS A 16 17.05 6.31 -15.43
N ILE A 17 15.78 6.57 -15.10
CA ILE A 17 15.39 7.73 -14.29
C ILE A 17 15.91 7.61 -12.85
N VAL A 18 15.76 6.45 -12.20
CA VAL A 18 16.24 6.27 -10.83
C VAL A 18 17.78 6.32 -10.78
N GLN A 19 18.47 5.84 -11.82
CA GLN A 19 19.92 6.00 -11.98
C GLN A 19 20.33 7.49 -12.02
N THR A 20 19.63 8.32 -12.80
CA THR A 20 19.86 9.77 -12.81
C THR A 20 19.60 10.41 -11.43
N LEU A 21 18.53 10.01 -10.73
CA LEU A 21 18.25 10.49 -9.37
C LEU A 21 19.37 10.10 -8.38
N TYR A 22 19.92 8.89 -8.50
CA TYR A 22 21.03 8.42 -7.69
C TYR A 22 22.31 9.21 -7.97
N GLU A 23 22.65 9.47 -9.22
CA GLU A 23 23.81 10.28 -9.61
C GLU A 23 23.69 11.73 -9.12
N LYS A 24 22.47 12.26 -9.06
CA LYS A 24 22.14 13.54 -8.43
C LYS A 24 22.09 13.48 -6.90
N LYS A 25 22.34 12.31 -6.30
CA LYS A 25 22.31 12.04 -4.86
C LYS A 25 20.95 12.21 -4.19
N ALA A 26 19.86 12.22 -4.96
CA ALA A 26 18.49 12.36 -4.45
C ALA A 26 17.97 11.07 -3.80
N VAL A 27 18.42 9.90 -4.28
CA VAL A 27 18.03 8.58 -3.78
C VAL A 27 19.26 7.68 -3.59
N SER A 28 19.11 6.60 -2.83
CA SER A 28 20.16 5.57 -2.68
C SER A 28 20.31 4.69 -3.93
N TYR A 29 21.34 3.84 -3.93
CA TYR A 29 21.71 3.00 -5.07
C TYR A 29 20.50 2.21 -5.63
N PRO A 30 20.25 2.24 -6.96
CA PRO A 30 18.97 1.81 -7.53
C PRO A 30 18.91 0.35 -7.99
N ARG A 31 20.03 -0.38 -7.97
CA ARG A 31 20.11 -1.77 -8.43
C ARG A 31 20.20 -2.70 -7.24
N VAL A 32 19.07 -2.93 -6.60
CA VAL A 32 18.96 -3.69 -5.36
C VAL A 32 17.85 -4.72 -5.47
N ASP A 33 18.01 -5.84 -4.77
CA ASP A 33 17.07 -6.96 -4.72
C ASP A 33 16.33 -7.04 -3.37
N THR A 34 16.59 -6.11 -2.45
CA THR A 34 15.97 -6.02 -1.13
C THR A 34 15.09 -4.78 -0.95
N THR A 35 14.07 -4.93 -0.11
CA THR A 35 13.23 -3.84 0.38
C THR A 35 13.50 -3.50 1.84
N PHE A 36 14.52 -4.11 2.45
CA PHE A 36 14.88 -3.88 3.85
C PHE A 36 15.98 -2.82 3.99
N LEU A 37 15.98 -2.17 5.14
CA LEU A 37 17.03 -1.28 5.61
C LEU A 37 17.86 -1.97 6.69
N PRO A 38 19.17 -1.70 6.75
CA PRO A 38 19.98 -2.11 7.87
C PRO A 38 19.75 -1.19 9.08
N ASP A 39 20.06 -1.71 10.26
CA ASP A 39 19.78 -1.08 11.53
C ASP A 39 20.51 0.26 11.76
N ASP A 40 21.67 0.44 11.12
CA ASP A 40 22.50 1.64 11.18
C ASP A 40 21.88 2.83 10.42
N ILE A 41 20.89 2.59 9.55
CA ILE A 41 20.11 3.63 8.88
C ILE A 41 19.03 4.19 9.80
N TYR A 42 18.54 3.43 10.79
CA TYR A 42 17.45 3.87 11.66
C TYR A 42 17.67 5.25 12.32
N PRO A 43 18.86 5.56 12.89
CA PRO A 43 19.12 6.89 13.44
C PRO A 43 19.04 8.05 12.43
N LYS A 44 19.18 7.77 11.12
CA LYS A 44 19.16 8.77 10.05
C LYS A 44 17.73 9.10 9.57
N ILE A 45 16.76 8.22 9.82
CA ILE A 45 15.38 8.35 9.32
C ILE A 45 14.74 9.70 9.70
N PRO A 46 14.83 10.20 10.95
CA PRO A 46 14.24 11.49 11.28
C PRO A 46 14.84 12.65 10.47
N GLY A 47 16.13 12.59 10.15
CA GLY A 47 16.81 13.59 9.32
C GLY A 47 16.31 13.54 7.87
N ILE A 48 16.19 12.34 7.30
CA ILE A 48 15.68 12.13 5.95
C ILE A 48 14.24 12.67 5.85
N LEU A 49 13.34 12.30 6.77
CA LEU A 49 11.95 12.75 6.78
C LEU A 49 11.80 14.27 6.86
N ARG A 50 12.73 14.96 7.53
CA ARG A 50 12.78 16.43 7.55
C ARG A 50 13.27 17.01 6.22
N GLY A 51 14.26 16.39 5.59
CA GLY A 51 14.93 16.91 4.39
C GLY A 51 14.15 16.74 3.07
N ILE A 52 13.19 15.83 3.01
CA ILE A 52 12.49 15.49 1.75
C ILE A 52 11.40 16.48 1.33
N GLY A 53 10.97 17.42 2.19
CA GLY A 53 10.00 18.46 1.82
C GLY A 53 8.52 18.04 1.83
N TYR A 54 8.17 16.93 2.48
CA TYR A 54 6.79 16.40 2.57
C TYR A 54 6.15 16.67 3.94
N GLY A 55 6.30 17.89 4.47
CA GLY A 55 5.95 18.24 5.86
C GLY A 55 4.55 17.80 6.31
N ASN A 56 3.54 17.91 5.45
CA ASN A 56 2.17 17.49 5.75
C ASN A 56 2.04 15.98 6.03
N LEU A 57 2.91 15.16 5.43
CA LEU A 57 2.94 13.71 5.63
C LEU A 57 4.00 13.28 6.65
N THR A 58 5.07 14.05 6.83
CA THR A 58 6.15 13.67 7.74
C THR A 58 5.98 14.24 9.14
N GLY A 59 5.26 15.36 9.30
CA GLY A 59 4.99 16.00 10.60
C GLY A 59 4.44 15.03 11.65
N PRO A 60 3.32 14.32 11.39
CA PRO A 60 2.75 13.37 12.34
C PRO A 60 3.69 12.22 12.74
N LEU A 61 4.60 11.83 11.84
CA LEU A 61 5.61 10.80 12.12
C LEU A 61 6.74 11.30 13.02
N LEU A 62 7.08 12.59 12.90
CA LEU A 62 8.16 13.23 13.65
C LEU A 62 7.76 13.67 15.06
N GLU A 63 6.46 13.76 15.36
CA GLU A 63 5.92 14.05 16.69
C GLU A 63 6.10 12.88 17.68
N LYS A 64 6.36 11.68 17.17
CA LYS A 64 6.46 10.45 17.97
C LYS A 64 7.76 9.72 17.66
N LYS A 65 8.11 8.75 18.52
CA LYS A 65 9.20 7.84 18.21
C LYS A 65 8.84 7.01 16.97
N ILE A 66 9.67 7.11 15.92
CA ILE A 66 9.50 6.34 14.70
C ILE A 66 9.64 4.83 15.01
N PRO A 67 8.68 3.98 14.63
CA PRO A 67 8.76 2.55 14.91
C PRO A 67 9.91 1.89 14.14
N LYS A 68 10.74 1.11 14.85
CA LYS A 68 11.78 0.26 14.23
C LYS A 68 11.19 -1.11 13.91
N SER A 69 10.29 -1.16 12.92
CA SER A 69 9.56 -2.38 12.56
C SER A 69 10.47 -3.39 11.85
N PRO A 70 10.39 -4.70 12.16
CA PRO A 70 11.12 -5.74 11.42
C PRO A 70 10.63 -5.90 9.96
N LYS A 71 9.48 -5.29 9.60
CA LYS A 71 9.02 -5.20 8.21
C LYS A 71 9.88 -4.24 7.37
N VAL A 72 10.61 -3.33 8.03
CA VAL A 72 11.45 -2.31 7.39
C VAL A 72 12.93 -2.58 7.68
N PHE A 73 13.28 -2.89 8.92
CA PHE A 73 14.67 -3.08 9.35
C PHE A 73 14.99 -4.56 9.54
N ASN A 74 15.92 -5.08 8.75
CA ASN A 74 16.37 -6.46 8.88
C ASN A 74 17.75 -6.68 8.25
N ASN A 75 18.81 -6.67 9.08
CA ASN A 75 20.19 -6.86 8.62
C ASN A 75 20.39 -8.19 7.86
N ASN A 76 19.66 -9.26 8.19
CA ASN A 76 19.80 -10.55 7.52
C ASN A 76 19.20 -10.58 6.11
N LYS A 77 18.47 -9.53 5.73
CA LYS A 77 17.86 -9.35 4.41
C LYS A 77 18.53 -8.23 3.62
N VAL A 78 19.68 -7.75 4.09
CA VAL A 78 20.50 -6.72 3.46
C VAL A 78 21.86 -7.35 3.14
N THR A 79 22.32 -7.17 1.92
CA THR A 79 23.65 -7.59 1.46
C THR A 79 24.52 -6.34 1.30
N ASP A 80 25.09 -6.11 0.12
CA ASP A 80 25.91 -4.93 -0.18
C ASP A 80 25.08 -3.64 -0.32
N HIS A 81 23.77 -3.80 -0.60
CA HIS A 81 22.85 -2.70 -0.79
C HIS A 81 21.55 -2.90 -0.02
N HIS A 82 20.88 -1.79 0.27
CA HIS A 82 19.61 -1.73 0.99
C HIS A 82 18.50 -1.19 0.10
N ALA A 83 17.26 -1.13 0.60
CA ALA A 83 16.12 -0.56 -0.12
C ALA A 83 16.39 0.83 -0.70
N ILE A 84 15.83 1.12 -1.87
CA ILE A 84 15.89 2.46 -2.47
C ILE A 84 15.11 3.45 -1.60
N ILE A 85 15.79 4.44 -1.02
CA ILE A 85 15.20 5.48 -0.17
C ILE A 85 15.64 6.87 -0.63
N PRO A 86 14.86 7.93 -0.35
CA PRO A 86 15.36 9.27 -0.52
C PRO A 86 16.49 9.54 0.46
N THR A 87 17.47 10.34 0.06
CA THR A 87 18.61 10.71 0.91
C THR A 87 18.30 11.91 1.82
N GLY A 88 17.24 12.67 1.49
CA GLY A 88 16.95 13.96 2.12
C GLY A 88 17.87 15.10 1.64
N SER A 89 18.73 14.84 0.65
CA SER A 89 19.63 15.81 0.04
C SER A 89 19.42 15.83 -1.48
N GLY A 90 19.27 17.03 -2.07
CA GLY A 90 19.01 17.17 -3.51
C GLY A 90 17.55 16.91 -3.87
N GLY A 91 17.05 17.65 -4.85
CA GLY A 91 15.70 17.49 -5.41
C GLY A 91 15.76 16.92 -6.83
N PRO A 92 14.64 16.36 -7.34
CA PRO A 92 14.56 15.92 -8.73
C PRO A 92 14.70 17.10 -9.70
N GLY A 93 15.21 16.87 -10.91
CA GLY A 93 15.39 17.89 -11.94
C GLY A 93 14.11 18.38 -12.64
N GLY A 94 12.93 18.01 -12.14
CA GLY A 94 11.63 18.28 -12.76
C GLY A 94 11.12 17.15 -13.65
N GLY A 95 9.89 17.31 -14.17
CA GLY A 95 9.28 16.36 -15.12
C GLY A 95 9.12 14.94 -14.55
N MET A 96 9.47 13.94 -15.35
CA MET A 96 9.30 12.53 -14.97
C MET A 96 10.20 12.12 -13.79
N GLU A 97 11.36 12.76 -13.62
CA GLU A 97 12.20 12.53 -12.43
C GLU A 97 11.45 12.85 -11.14
N SER A 98 10.67 13.95 -11.13
CA SER A 98 9.87 14.33 -9.96
C SER A 98 8.76 13.31 -9.67
N SER A 99 8.10 12.79 -10.70
CA SER A 99 7.06 11.76 -10.52
C SER A 99 7.63 10.45 -9.97
N VAL A 100 8.79 10.02 -10.46
CA VAL A 100 9.46 8.80 -9.96
C VAL A 100 10.00 9.03 -8.54
N TYR A 101 10.55 10.21 -8.26
CA TYR A 101 11.00 10.59 -6.92
C TYR A 101 9.84 10.60 -5.92
N ASP A 102 8.69 11.18 -6.28
CA ASP A 102 7.48 11.20 -5.44
C ASP A 102 7.02 9.79 -5.07
N ILE A 103 7.04 8.84 -6.01
CA ILE A 103 6.74 7.42 -5.76
C ILE A 103 7.68 6.84 -4.69
N ILE A 104 8.98 7.08 -4.81
CA ILE A 104 9.99 6.58 -3.85
C ILE A 104 9.75 7.21 -2.48
N VAL A 105 9.54 8.52 -2.41
CA VAL A 105 9.34 9.26 -1.17
C VAL A 105 8.05 8.82 -0.46
N ARG A 106 6.93 8.74 -1.17
CA ARG A 106 5.66 8.27 -0.59
C ARG A 106 5.78 6.86 -0.05
N ARG A 107 6.46 5.97 -0.78
CA ARG A 107 6.69 4.60 -0.31
C ARG A 107 7.56 4.56 0.95
N PHE A 108 8.59 5.40 1.03
CA PHE A 108 9.43 5.55 2.22
C PHE A 108 8.61 6.07 3.41
N ILE A 109 7.82 7.13 3.24
CA ILE A 109 6.96 7.69 4.30
C ILE A 109 5.94 6.65 4.79
N ALA A 110 5.25 5.99 3.86
CA ALA A 110 4.22 4.99 4.16
C ALA A 110 4.75 3.83 5.03
N ALA A 111 6.03 3.49 4.91
CA ALA A 111 6.66 2.42 5.70
C ALA A 111 6.70 2.71 7.22
N PHE A 112 6.52 3.97 7.63
CA PHE A 112 6.53 4.40 9.03
C PHE A 112 5.14 4.77 9.56
N TYR A 113 4.11 4.71 8.72
CA TYR A 113 2.72 4.81 9.17
C TYR A 113 2.21 3.47 9.72
N PRO A 114 1.18 3.47 10.58
CA PRO A 114 0.50 2.25 10.99
C PRO A 114 -0.05 1.44 9.82
N ASP A 115 -0.27 0.15 10.05
CA ASP A 115 -0.97 -0.71 9.08
C ASP A 115 -2.40 -0.18 8.84
N CYS A 116 -2.91 -0.41 7.63
CA CYS A 116 -4.33 -0.19 7.34
C CYS A 116 -5.14 -1.33 7.95
N GLU A 117 -6.08 -0.99 8.82
CA GLU A 117 -6.97 -1.95 9.47
C GLU A 117 -8.26 -2.08 8.68
N VAL A 118 -8.65 -3.31 8.38
CA VAL A 118 -9.85 -3.63 7.61
C VAL A 118 -10.72 -4.65 8.34
N SER A 119 -12.03 -4.44 8.26
CA SER A 119 -13.02 -5.44 8.63
C SER A 119 -13.45 -6.22 7.39
N ASN A 120 -13.45 -7.54 7.48
CA ASN A 120 -13.99 -8.44 6.46
C ASN A 120 -15.24 -9.12 7.01
N THR A 121 -16.35 -9.01 6.30
CA THR A 121 -17.61 -9.65 6.66
C THR A 121 -17.97 -10.66 5.58
N THR A 122 -18.23 -11.91 5.95
CA THR A 122 -18.80 -12.90 5.03
C THR A 122 -20.20 -13.26 5.50
N VAL A 123 -21.18 -13.11 4.62
CA VAL A 123 -22.56 -13.54 4.82
C VAL A 123 -22.80 -14.77 3.96
N LEU A 124 -23.23 -15.85 4.60
CA LEU A 124 -23.72 -17.05 3.94
C LEU A 124 -25.23 -17.08 4.10
N ALA A 125 -25.95 -17.22 2.99
CA ALA A 125 -27.40 -17.31 2.99
C ALA A 125 -27.84 -18.57 2.24
N GLU A 126 -29.00 -19.10 2.59
CA GLU A 126 -29.62 -20.22 1.89
C GLU A 126 -31.01 -19.83 1.43
N ALA A 127 -31.34 -20.09 0.16
CA ALA A 127 -32.69 -19.93 -0.36
C ALA A 127 -33.03 -21.07 -1.31
N ALA A 128 -34.16 -21.75 -1.04
CA ALA A 128 -34.63 -22.89 -1.82
C ALA A 128 -33.57 -24.00 -2.01
N GLY A 129 -32.73 -24.24 -0.99
CA GLY A 129 -31.65 -25.23 -1.03
C GLY A 129 -30.37 -24.78 -1.75
N PHE A 130 -30.33 -23.54 -2.24
CA PHE A 130 -29.13 -22.95 -2.84
C PHE A 130 -28.39 -22.08 -1.82
N LEU A 131 -27.07 -22.26 -1.74
CA LEU A 131 -26.20 -21.43 -0.92
C LEU A 131 -25.74 -20.20 -1.70
N PHE A 132 -25.84 -19.05 -1.06
CA PHE A 132 -25.36 -17.76 -1.53
C PHE A 132 -24.28 -17.25 -0.58
N ARG A 133 -23.30 -16.55 -1.13
CA ARG A 133 -22.22 -15.93 -0.36
C ARG A 133 -22.06 -14.48 -0.81
N VAL A 134 -21.93 -13.59 0.16
CA VAL A 134 -21.57 -12.19 -0.06
C VAL A 134 -20.43 -11.84 0.88
N ARG A 135 -19.43 -11.13 0.36
CA ARG A 135 -18.29 -10.65 1.16
C ARG A 135 -18.26 -9.12 1.14
N GLY A 136 -18.28 -8.51 2.32
CA GLY A 136 -18.11 -7.07 2.51
C GLY A 136 -16.74 -6.74 3.07
N ARG A 137 -16.19 -5.59 2.69
CA ARG A 137 -14.97 -5.06 3.30
C ARG A 137 -15.09 -3.57 3.60
N GLN A 138 -14.63 -3.19 4.79
CA GLN A 138 -14.59 -1.81 5.23
C GLN A 138 -13.21 -1.47 5.81
N ILE A 139 -12.70 -0.27 5.52
CA ILE A 139 -11.53 0.30 6.20
C ILE A 139 -11.97 0.79 7.58
N LEU A 140 -11.37 0.26 8.64
CA LEU A 140 -11.57 0.72 10.02
C LEU A 140 -10.60 1.85 10.37
N SER A 141 -9.34 1.69 9.99
CA SER A 141 -8.29 2.69 10.13
C SER A 141 -7.45 2.73 8.86
N PRO A 142 -7.28 3.90 8.22
CA PRO A 142 -6.61 3.97 6.92
C PRO A 142 -5.10 3.73 7.00
N GLY A 143 -4.47 3.96 8.16
CA GLY A 143 -3.03 3.79 8.35
C GLY A 143 -2.21 4.50 7.27
N TRP A 144 -1.26 3.79 6.68
CA TRP A 144 -0.39 4.27 5.60
C TRP A 144 -1.11 4.80 4.35
N ARG A 145 -2.40 4.50 4.15
CA ARG A 145 -3.14 4.92 2.95
C ARG A 145 -3.33 6.42 2.82
N VAL A 146 -3.27 7.14 3.94
CA VAL A 146 -3.33 8.61 3.96
C VAL A 146 -2.21 9.25 3.13
N VAL A 147 -1.09 8.54 2.95
CA VAL A 147 0.06 8.99 2.14
C VAL A 147 -0.27 9.05 0.65
N TYR A 148 -1.27 8.29 0.20
CA TYR A 148 -1.67 8.17 -1.20
C TYR A 148 -2.94 8.96 -1.55
N GLY A 149 -3.38 9.86 -0.67
CA GLY A 149 -4.56 10.72 -0.87
C GLY A 149 -5.68 10.43 0.13
N ASP A 150 -6.87 10.92 -0.19
CA ASP A 150 -8.06 10.77 0.65
C ASP A 150 -8.44 9.28 0.80
N PRO A 151 -8.37 8.69 2.00
CA PRO A 151 -8.70 7.28 2.20
C PRO A 151 -10.16 6.95 1.93
N THR A 152 -11.07 7.93 2.01
CA THR A 152 -12.51 7.71 1.79
C THR A 152 -12.84 7.42 0.33
N GLN A 153 -11.96 7.86 -0.58
CA GLN A 153 -12.06 7.62 -2.02
C GLN A 153 -11.31 6.35 -2.45
N GLN A 154 -10.66 5.66 -1.53
CA GLN A 154 -9.89 4.45 -1.81
C GLN A 154 -10.67 3.19 -1.44
N ALA A 155 -10.80 2.26 -2.39
CA ALA A 155 -11.36 0.94 -2.11
C ALA A 155 -10.50 0.19 -1.08
N ALA A 156 -11.14 -0.54 -0.17
CA ALA A 156 -10.45 -1.33 0.84
C ALA A 156 -9.46 -2.34 0.19
N PRO A 157 -8.27 -2.57 0.78
CA PRO A 157 -7.24 -3.43 0.20
C PRO A 157 -7.80 -4.82 -0.07
N LYS A 158 -7.46 -5.40 -1.23
CA LYS A 158 -7.71 -6.82 -1.52
C LYS A 158 -7.00 -7.68 -0.46
N PRO A 159 -7.58 -8.83 -0.04
CA PRO A 159 -6.87 -9.70 0.87
C PRO A 159 -5.64 -10.24 0.14
N ALA A 160 -4.51 -10.37 0.84
CA ALA A 160 -3.37 -11.07 0.27
C ALA A 160 -3.81 -12.50 -0.02
N ALA A 161 -3.61 -12.99 -1.25
CA ALA A 161 -3.85 -14.38 -1.55
C ALA A 161 -2.99 -15.24 -0.60
N PRO A 162 -3.55 -16.27 0.06
CA PRO A 162 -2.75 -17.17 0.87
C PRO A 162 -1.66 -17.79 -0.02
N ALA A 163 -0.43 -17.85 0.50
CA ALA A 163 0.69 -18.40 -0.24
C ALA A 163 0.45 -19.91 -0.46
N GLY A 164 0.16 -20.30 -1.70
CA GLY A 164 0.07 -21.71 -2.12
C GLY A 164 -1.28 -22.20 -2.63
N GLU A 165 -2.36 -21.41 -2.54
CA GLU A 165 -3.65 -21.78 -3.13
C GLU A 165 -3.83 -21.11 -4.50
N LYS A 166 -3.90 -21.93 -5.56
CA LYS A 166 -4.49 -21.47 -6.83
C LYS A 166 -5.95 -21.17 -6.53
N ALA A 167 -6.35 -19.91 -6.66
CA ALA A 167 -7.75 -19.50 -6.57
C ALA A 167 -8.58 -20.29 -7.58
N THR A 168 -9.27 -21.34 -7.11
CA THR A 168 -10.25 -22.06 -7.90
C THR A 168 -11.61 -21.43 -7.64
N GLY A 169 -12.02 -20.52 -8.51
CA GLY A 169 -13.33 -19.84 -8.48
C GLY A 169 -13.21 -18.31 -8.59
N ASN A 170 -14.21 -17.68 -9.20
CA ASN A 170 -14.39 -16.22 -9.31
C ASN A 170 -14.68 -15.57 -7.93
N ASP A 171 -13.81 -15.80 -6.94
CA ASP A 171 -13.91 -15.23 -5.60
C ASP A 171 -13.85 -13.69 -5.57
N GLU A 172 -13.49 -13.07 -6.71
CA GLU A 172 -13.44 -11.62 -6.91
C GLU A 172 -14.81 -10.99 -7.18
N ASP A 173 -15.77 -11.73 -7.77
CA ASP A 173 -17.10 -11.20 -8.12
C ASP A 173 -18.03 -11.05 -6.88
N ASP A 174 -17.72 -11.76 -5.79
CA ASP A 174 -18.51 -11.76 -4.54
C ASP A 174 -18.16 -10.60 -3.57
N LEU A 175 -17.14 -9.79 -3.90
CA LEU A 175 -16.59 -8.76 -3.02
C LEU A 175 -17.22 -7.40 -3.26
N VAL A 176 -18.05 -6.95 -2.32
CA VAL A 176 -18.52 -5.57 -2.27
C VAL A 176 -17.61 -4.74 -1.36
N SER A 177 -17.14 -3.60 -1.88
CA SER A 177 -16.31 -2.62 -1.16
C SER A 177 -17.11 -1.70 -0.23
N THR A 178 -18.37 -2.05 0.04
CA THR A 178 -19.30 -1.30 0.86
C THR A 178 -19.59 -2.03 2.18
N VAL A 179 -20.03 -1.25 3.17
CA VAL A 179 -20.52 -1.79 4.44
C VAL A 179 -21.76 -2.62 4.14
N LEU A 180 -21.69 -3.93 4.45
CA LEU A 180 -22.88 -4.77 4.38
C LEU A 180 -23.89 -4.30 5.44
N PRO A 181 -25.20 -4.33 5.14
CA PRO A 181 -26.21 -4.03 6.14
C PRO A 181 -26.05 -4.99 7.33
N SER A 182 -26.55 -4.59 8.50
CA SER A 182 -26.54 -5.46 9.67
C SER A 182 -27.39 -6.71 9.40
N PHE A 183 -26.83 -7.89 9.66
CA PHE A 183 -27.55 -9.16 9.61
C PHE A 183 -27.52 -9.82 10.99
N ALA A 184 -28.68 -10.29 11.46
CA ALA A 184 -28.76 -11.15 12.64
C ALA A 184 -28.72 -12.63 12.24
N LYS A 185 -28.07 -13.46 13.06
CA LYS A 185 -28.10 -14.92 12.84
C LYS A 185 -29.54 -15.43 12.95
N GLY A 186 -30.05 -16.05 11.89
CA GLY A 186 -31.44 -16.53 11.82
C GLY A 186 -32.45 -15.48 11.35
N GLU A 187 -32.00 -14.31 10.90
CA GLU A 187 -32.86 -13.33 10.24
C GLU A 187 -33.51 -13.93 8.98
N SER A 188 -34.80 -13.65 8.82
CA SER A 188 -35.61 -14.08 7.67
C SER A 188 -36.48 -12.92 7.20
N GLY A 189 -36.62 -12.74 5.89
CA GLY A 189 -37.45 -11.69 5.31
C GLY A 189 -38.16 -12.15 4.03
N PRO A 190 -39.17 -11.41 3.57
CA PRO A 190 -39.86 -11.72 2.32
C PRO A 190 -38.88 -11.63 1.14
N THR A 191 -38.82 -12.67 0.31
CA THR A 191 -38.03 -12.66 -0.92
C THR A 191 -38.88 -12.14 -2.07
N SER A 192 -38.60 -10.94 -2.59
CA SER A 192 -39.13 -10.48 -3.88
C SER A 192 -38.17 -10.87 -5.00
N ARG A 193 -38.69 -11.35 -6.14
CA ARG A 193 -37.85 -11.55 -7.34
C ARG A 193 -37.22 -10.21 -7.72
N ALA A 194 -35.90 -10.17 -7.85
CA ALA A 194 -35.24 -9.11 -8.60
C ALA A 194 -35.80 -9.13 -10.02
N SER A 195 -36.50 -8.06 -10.41
CA SER A 195 -36.95 -7.88 -11.79
C SER A 195 -35.71 -7.85 -12.68
N LYS A 196 -35.63 -8.78 -13.64
CA LYS A 196 -34.64 -8.71 -14.73
C LYS A 196 -34.79 -7.35 -15.40
N ALA A 197 -33.82 -6.46 -15.22
CA ALA A 197 -33.58 -5.39 -16.18
C ALA A 197 -33.20 -6.08 -17.50
N ARG A 198 -33.98 -5.79 -18.54
CA ARG A 198 -33.79 -6.25 -19.91
C ARG A 198 -32.74 -5.40 -20.60
#